data_AF-A0A0W0G437-F1
#
_entry.id   AF-A0A0W0G437-F1
#
_cell.length_a   1.000
_cell.length_b   1.000
_cell.length_c   1.000
_cell.angle_alpha   90.00
_cell.angle_beta   90.00
_cell.angle_gamma   90.00
#
_symmetry.space_group_name_H-M   'P 1'
#
loop_
_entity.id
_entity.type
_entity.pdbx_description
1 polymer ?
#
loop_
_entity_poly.entity_id
_entity_poly.type
_entity_poly.pdbx_seq_one_letter_code
_entity_poly.pdbx_strand_id
1 'polypeptide(L)'
;MNTVYYVASSFNKPLNPPSQVLLEAVGILSTNHPNKILHAIQAEVLLATWFLHSNRILQGKYHLGTAVSLTVGAGLHRIRSRRASQTVSHRMSLPPAVDSVEEGERIIGFWKVFALSNIWDTISGPTSSCIVFNGDGKGIDTPWAWEMHEYERYALPENLVGGLTVHNFLVGAPSSAREGLSMISMLAKASVLFSKAKSFADSVPRTQLNQAQLTHIRACHEYLDNLIDKFTSSLAPIPQDTQISASDVHLAVLIHTLAYTSAIHLHSPFAATDARSSTKSLSVAELATGLLPYIDYLALQTAEGFPIVNPIFGALWFVVGKVFVEELRRLRGLRRSSSASRTNEVFAMLGRLKATMAAIGQSSPFVADQLRRLTESQ
;
A
#
# COMPACT_ATOMS: atom_id res chain seq x y z
N MET A 1 13.75 8.53 15.14
CA MET A 1 12.41 9.11 14.93
C MET A 1 11.31 8.04 14.87
N ASN A 2 11.10 7.27 15.95
CA ASN A 2 9.93 6.36 16.10
C ASN A 2 8.60 7.12 16.25
N THR A 3 8.67 8.44 16.38
CA THR A 3 7.55 9.30 16.75
C THR A 3 6.47 9.45 15.68
N VAL A 4 6.74 9.19 14.40
CA VAL A 4 5.69 9.24 13.36
C VAL A 4 4.83 7.96 13.37
N TYR A 5 5.42 6.82 13.75
CA TYR A 5 4.65 5.62 14.07
C TYR A 5 3.88 5.78 15.37
N TYR A 6 4.48 6.42 16.39
CA TYR A 6 3.75 6.80 17.59
C TYR A 6 2.61 7.74 17.24
N VAL A 7 2.80 8.85 16.54
CA VAL A 7 1.74 9.83 16.26
C VAL A 7 0.57 9.21 15.50
N ALA A 8 0.79 8.38 14.47
CA ALA A 8 -0.32 7.71 13.78
C ALA A 8 -1.03 6.63 14.64
N SER A 9 -0.33 6.01 15.61
CA SER A 9 -0.87 4.98 16.52
C SER A 9 -1.29 5.51 17.90
N SER A 10 -0.92 6.76 18.26
CA SER A 10 -1.16 7.39 19.56
C SER A 10 -2.34 8.35 19.55
N PHE A 11 -3.11 8.42 18.46
CA PHE A 11 -4.39 9.12 18.44
C PHE A 11 -5.51 8.22 18.98
N ASN A 12 -5.41 7.84 20.24
CA ASN A 12 -6.40 7.03 20.98
C ASN A 12 -7.64 7.86 21.42
N LYS A 13 -7.89 9.01 20.78
CA LYS A 13 -9.06 9.86 21.07
C LYS A 13 -9.67 10.40 19.77
N PRO A 14 -11.00 10.62 19.74
CA PRO A 14 -11.68 11.30 18.64
C PRO A 14 -11.26 12.77 18.68
N LEU A 15 -10.07 13.07 18.17
CA LEU A 15 -9.62 14.44 18.00
C LEU A 15 -10.13 14.90 16.64
N ASN A 16 -11.10 15.83 16.70
CA ASN A 16 -11.30 16.84 15.66
C ASN A 16 -9.93 17.25 15.12
N PRO A 17 -9.75 17.43 13.79
CA PRO A 17 -8.47 17.88 13.27
C PRO A 17 -8.22 19.22 13.98
N PRO A 18 -7.20 19.36 14.84
CA PRO A 18 -7.07 20.60 15.56
C PRO A 18 -6.82 21.64 14.47
N SER A 19 -7.65 22.68 14.45
CA SER A 19 -7.42 23.87 13.62
C SER A 19 -5.96 24.33 13.70
N GLN A 20 -5.30 24.08 14.84
CA GLN A 20 -3.87 24.19 15.08
C GLN A 20 -2.97 23.39 14.12
N VAL A 21 -3.21 22.10 13.83
CA VAL A 21 -2.35 21.32 12.90
C VAL A 21 -2.53 21.80 11.46
N LEU A 22 -3.74 22.20 11.07
CA LEU A 22 -3.99 22.85 9.77
C LEU A 22 -3.29 24.22 9.68
N LEU A 23 -3.31 25.01 10.75
CA LEU A 23 -2.63 26.31 10.83
C LEU A 23 -1.09 26.16 10.87
N GLU A 24 -0.58 25.13 11.55
CA GLU A 24 0.85 24.81 11.62
C GLU A 24 1.37 24.29 10.29
N ALA A 25 0.65 23.40 9.60
CA ALA A 25 1.04 22.90 8.27
C ALA A 25 1.20 24.04 7.24
N VAL A 26 0.28 25.01 7.26
CA VAL A 26 0.34 26.21 6.40
C VAL A 26 1.51 27.15 6.79
N GLY A 27 1.95 27.10 8.04
CA GLY A 27 3.06 27.90 8.56
C GLY A 27 4.47 27.30 8.36
N ILE A 28 4.62 25.98 8.32
CA ILE A 28 5.94 25.30 8.33
C ILE A 28 6.83 25.77 7.18
N LEU A 29 6.32 25.88 5.95
CA LEU A 29 7.13 26.33 4.80
C LEU A 29 7.54 27.81 4.89
N SER A 30 6.77 28.61 5.65
CA SER A 30 7.02 30.04 5.92
C SER A 30 8.04 30.25 7.05
N THR A 31 8.37 29.21 7.82
CA THR A 31 9.41 29.27 8.84
C THR A 31 10.82 29.04 8.28
N ASN A 32 11.83 29.60 8.94
CA ASN A 32 13.23 29.42 8.58
C ASN A 32 13.88 28.35 9.48
N HIS A 33 13.57 27.08 9.23
CA HIS A 33 14.30 25.96 9.83
C HIS A 33 14.78 24.98 8.74
N PRO A 34 15.92 24.29 8.93
CA PRO A 34 16.56 23.47 7.89
C PRO A 34 15.66 22.31 7.41
N ASN A 35 14.84 21.75 8.30
CA ASN A 35 13.99 20.58 8.01
C ASN A 35 12.58 20.93 7.50
N LYS A 36 12.32 22.16 7.06
CA LYS A 36 10.95 22.64 6.77
C LYS A 36 10.24 21.84 5.70
N ILE A 37 10.96 21.39 4.67
CA ILE A 37 10.38 20.57 3.61
C ILE A 37 10.01 19.18 4.14
N LEU A 38 10.88 18.55 4.95
CA LEU A 38 10.62 17.23 5.51
C LEU A 38 9.43 17.26 6.48
N HIS A 39 9.38 18.27 7.36
CA HIS A 39 8.26 18.47 8.28
C HIS A 39 6.96 18.80 7.53
N ALA A 40 7.02 19.57 6.44
CA ALA A 40 5.86 19.82 5.59
C ALA A 40 5.34 18.52 4.95
N ILE A 41 6.22 17.69 4.39
CA ILE A 41 5.84 16.37 3.85
C ILE A 41 5.17 15.50 4.93
N GLN A 42 5.74 15.47 6.13
CA GLN A 42 5.17 14.71 7.26
C GLN A 42 3.77 15.21 7.64
N ALA A 43 3.59 16.53 7.74
CA ALA A 43 2.31 17.15 8.04
C ALA A 43 1.25 16.83 6.96
N GLU A 44 1.61 16.94 5.68
CA GLU A 44 0.73 16.61 4.56
C GLU A 44 0.32 15.12 4.56
N VAL A 45 1.25 14.21 4.87
CA VAL A 45 0.94 12.77 4.99
C VAL A 45 -0.02 12.49 6.15
N LEU A 46 0.16 13.16 7.29
CA LEU A 46 -0.72 13.02 8.45
C LEU A 46 -2.13 13.54 8.14
N LEU A 47 -2.23 14.74 7.55
CA LEU A 47 -3.51 15.31 7.13
C LEU A 47 -4.20 14.40 6.12
N ALA A 48 -3.49 13.93 5.09
CA ALA A 48 -4.01 13.01 4.10
C ALA A 48 -4.61 11.75 4.77
N THR A 49 -3.84 11.12 5.65
CA THR A 49 -4.26 9.90 6.36
C THR A 49 -5.53 10.14 7.19
N TRP A 50 -5.61 11.28 7.90
CA TRP A 50 -6.77 11.64 8.69
C TRP A 50 -8.04 11.84 7.84
N PHE A 51 -7.93 12.60 6.74
CA PHE A 51 -9.07 12.79 5.84
C PHE A 51 -9.51 11.47 5.20
N LEU A 52 -8.57 10.63 4.77
CA LEU A 52 -8.88 9.34 4.14
C LEU A 52 -9.56 8.40 5.13
N HIS A 53 -9.09 8.36 6.38
CA HIS A 53 -9.73 7.63 7.48
C HIS A 53 -11.17 8.10 7.73
N SER A 54 -11.38 9.42 7.67
CA SER A 54 -12.68 10.07 7.86
C SER A 54 -13.61 9.99 6.64
N ASN A 55 -13.30 9.15 5.64
CA ASN A 55 -14.01 9.01 4.37
C ASN A 55 -14.09 10.32 3.54
N ARG A 56 -13.15 11.23 3.76
CA ARG A 56 -13.01 12.53 3.07
C ARG A 56 -11.98 12.41 1.95
N ILE A 57 -12.26 11.53 0.99
CA ILE A 57 -11.30 11.09 -0.03
C ILE A 57 -10.71 12.25 -0.82
N LEU A 58 -11.53 13.20 -1.28
CA LEU A 58 -11.05 14.33 -2.08
C LEU A 58 -10.03 15.19 -1.32
N GLN A 59 -10.31 15.55 -0.06
CA GLN A 59 -9.37 16.32 0.75
C GLN A 59 -8.11 15.51 1.07
N GLY A 60 -8.27 14.23 1.38
CA GLY A 60 -7.14 13.35 1.64
C GLY A 60 -6.19 13.24 0.44
N LYS A 61 -6.75 13.07 -0.76
CA LYS A 61 -5.98 13.05 -2.01
C LYS A 61 -5.34 14.39 -2.34
N TYR A 62 -5.96 15.51 -1.97
CA TYR A 62 -5.35 16.83 -2.13
C TYR A 62 -4.05 16.93 -1.33
N HIS A 63 -4.09 16.63 -0.04
CA HIS A 63 -2.92 16.65 0.83
C HIS A 63 -1.85 15.64 0.40
N LEU A 64 -2.26 14.43 0.00
CA LEU A 64 -1.34 13.43 -0.54
C LEU A 64 -0.67 13.92 -1.84
N GLY A 65 -1.40 14.58 -2.72
CA GLY A 65 -0.86 15.22 -3.92
C GLY A 65 0.14 16.34 -3.61
N THR A 66 -0.10 17.12 -2.55
CA THR A 66 0.86 18.12 -2.06
C THR A 66 2.13 17.44 -1.55
N ALA A 67 2.02 16.37 -0.75
CA ALA A 67 3.18 15.60 -0.30
C ALA A 67 4.00 15.04 -1.48
N VAL A 68 3.34 14.50 -2.50
CA VAL A 68 3.98 14.05 -3.75
C VAL A 68 4.77 15.19 -4.40
N SER A 69 4.12 16.33 -4.64
CA SER A 69 4.77 17.50 -5.23
C SER A 69 5.97 17.99 -4.43
N LEU A 70 5.87 18.00 -3.09
CA LEU A 70 7.00 18.37 -2.21
C LEU A 70 8.15 17.37 -2.32
N THR A 71 7.89 16.06 -2.30
CA THR A 71 8.96 15.05 -2.44
C THR A 71 9.66 15.13 -3.81
N VAL A 72 8.92 15.39 -4.88
CA VAL A 72 9.48 15.52 -6.23
C VAL A 72 10.26 16.83 -6.35
N GLY A 73 9.66 17.95 -5.94
CA GLY A 73 10.27 19.28 -5.99
C GLY A 73 11.53 19.40 -5.13
N ALA A 74 11.59 18.63 -4.03
CA ALA A 74 12.76 18.52 -3.16
C ALA A 74 13.83 17.54 -3.65
N GLY A 75 13.58 16.83 -4.77
CA GLY A 75 14.53 15.88 -5.34
C GLY A 75 14.61 14.53 -4.62
N LEU A 76 13.68 14.23 -3.70
CA LEU A 76 13.73 13.01 -2.89
C LEU A 76 13.51 11.71 -3.67
N HIS A 77 13.01 11.80 -4.90
CA HIS A 77 12.88 10.69 -5.85
C HIS A 77 14.19 10.35 -6.59
N ARG A 78 15.25 11.15 -6.39
CA ARG A 78 16.56 11.02 -7.05
C ARG A 78 17.74 11.04 -6.08
N ILE A 79 17.53 10.61 -4.83
CA ILE A 79 18.60 10.47 -3.84
C ILE A 79 19.65 9.50 -4.39
N ARG A 80 20.93 9.91 -4.34
CA ARG A 80 22.07 9.14 -4.88
C ARG A 80 21.91 8.75 -6.36
N SER A 81 21.18 9.54 -7.16
CA SER A 81 20.94 9.25 -8.59
C SER A 81 22.25 9.27 -9.40
N ARG A 82 22.48 8.21 -10.21
CA ARG A 82 23.56 8.19 -11.22
C ARG A 82 23.41 9.29 -12.27
N ARG A 83 22.21 9.86 -12.41
CA ARG A 83 21.84 10.88 -13.41
C ARG A 83 21.90 12.30 -12.84
N ALA A 84 22.43 12.49 -11.62
CA ALA A 84 22.41 13.77 -10.91
C ALA A 84 23.29 14.88 -11.54
N SER A 85 24.18 14.54 -12.49
CA SER A 85 25.15 15.48 -13.08
C SER A 85 24.55 16.59 -13.97
N GLN A 86 23.22 16.72 -14.10
CA GLN A 86 22.60 17.63 -15.09
C GLN A 86 21.44 18.50 -14.55
N THR A 87 21.08 18.44 -13.27
CA THR A 87 19.94 19.24 -12.77
C THR A 87 20.39 20.53 -12.10
N VAL A 88 19.95 21.65 -12.66
CA VAL A 88 19.99 22.99 -12.06
C VAL A 88 19.40 22.91 -10.65
N SER A 89 20.09 23.50 -9.67
CA SER A 89 19.60 23.61 -8.29
C SER A 89 18.26 24.35 -8.27
N HIS A 90 17.17 23.61 -8.11
CA HIS A 90 15.85 24.20 -7.94
C HIS A 90 15.76 24.89 -6.56
N ARG A 91 15.00 25.98 -6.46
CA ARG A 91 14.80 26.74 -5.19
C ARG A 91 14.24 25.89 -4.04
N MET A 92 13.68 24.72 -4.34
CA MET A 92 13.11 23.76 -3.38
C MET A 92 14.04 22.58 -3.10
N SER A 93 15.24 22.52 -3.68
CA SER A 93 16.17 21.42 -3.45
C SER A 93 16.66 21.45 -2.00
N LEU A 94 16.59 20.29 -1.34
CA LEU A 94 17.19 20.14 -0.03
C LEU A 94 18.73 20.25 -0.11
N PRO A 95 19.40 20.79 0.92
CA PRO A 95 20.84 20.66 1.04
C PRO A 95 21.24 19.18 1.15
N PRO A 96 22.51 18.83 0.93
CA PRO A 96 23.00 17.48 1.25
C PRO A 96 22.60 17.07 2.67
N ALA A 97 22.33 15.78 2.88
CA ALA A 97 22.03 15.27 4.22
C ALA A 97 23.24 15.48 5.14
N VAL A 98 22.98 15.85 6.39
CA VAL A 98 24.03 16.13 7.39
C VAL A 98 24.68 14.83 7.87
N ASP A 99 23.90 13.77 8.02
CA ASP A 99 24.35 12.46 8.46
C ASP A 99 23.56 11.30 7.80
N SER A 100 23.94 10.07 8.12
CA SER A 100 23.28 8.86 7.61
C SER A 100 21.84 8.72 8.08
N VAL A 101 21.52 9.27 9.27
CA VAL A 101 20.19 9.23 9.87
C VAL A 101 19.23 10.10 9.06
N GLU A 102 19.61 11.36 8.79
CA GLU A 102 18.83 12.28 7.96
C GLU A 102 18.68 11.76 6.53
N GLU A 103 19.73 11.17 5.95
CA GLU A 103 19.63 10.51 4.65
C GLU A 103 18.61 9.37 4.67
N GLY A 104 18.63 8.54 5.72
CA GLY A 104 17.64 7.48 5.95
C GLY A 104 16.22 8.02 6.07
N GLU A 105 16.01 9.09 6.84
CA GLU A 105 14.70 9.74 6.99
C GLU A 105 14.13 10.24 5.66
N ARG A 106 14.99 10.83 4.82
CA ARG A 106 14.61 11.32 3.49
C ARG A 106 14.23 10.18 2.55
N ILE A 107 15.01 9.09 2.54
CA ILE A 107 14.73 7.88 1.73
C ILE A 107 13.41 7.22 2.19
N ILE A 108 13.25 7.00 3.49
CA ILE A 108 12.04 6.41 4.07
C ILE A 108 10.82 7.29 3.80
N GLY A 109 10.96 8.61 3.96
CA GLY A 109 9.90 9.58 3.70
C GLY A 109 9.42 9.55 2.26
N PHE A 110 10.34 9.50 1.30
CA PHE A 110 9.99 9.33 -0.12
C PHE A 110 9.21 8.04 -0.37
N TRP A 111 9.70 6.90 0.09
CA TRP A 111 9.05 5.61 -0.16
C TRP A 111 7.67 5.49 0.50
N LYS A 112 7.48 6.10 1.67
CA LYS A 112 6.16 6.20 2.32
C LYS A 112 5.16 6.98 1.47
N VAL A 113 5.54 8.18 1.01
CA VAL A 113 4.68 8.99 0.14
C VAL A 113 4.38 8.25 -1.16
N PHE A 114 5.40 7.67 -1.80
CA PHE A 114 5.25 6.86 -3.02
C PHE A 114 4.24 5.73 -2.82
N ALA A 115 4.40 4.93 -1.75
CA ALA A 115 3.52 3.80 -1.48
C ALA A 115 2.06 4.24 -1.21
N LEU A 116 1.87 5.24 -0.36
CA LEU A 116 0.54 5.77 -0.06
C LEU A 116 -0.13 6.33 -1.33
N SER A 117 0.63 7.05 -2.16
CA SER A 117 0.14 7.60 -3.41
C SER A 117 -0.37 6.51 -4.35
N ASN A 118 0.42 5.45 -4.58
CA ASN A 118 0.02 4.32 -5.41
C ASN A 118 -1.22 3.61 -4.86
N ILE A 119 -1.27 3.34 -3.56
CA ILE A 119 -2.38 2.63 -2.93
C ILE A 119 -3.68 3.41 -3.08
N TRP A 120 -3.68 4.70 -2.71
CA TRP A 120 -4.89 5.52 -2.72
C TRP A 120 -5.36 5.88 -4.13
N ASP A 121 -4.45 6.05 -5.09
CA ASP A 121 -4.83 6.16 -6.49
C ASP A 121 -5.47 4.87 -7.03
N THR A 122 -4.98 3.72 -6.59
CA THR A 122 -5.55 2.43 -7.00
C THR A 122 -6.94 2.22 -6.40
N ILE A 123 -7.15 2.63 -5.14
CA ILE A 123 -8.44 2.50 -4.42
C ILE A 123 -9.49 3.48 -4.95
N SER A 124 -9.12 4.73 -5.21
CA SER A 124 -10.06 5.84 -5.48
C SER A 124 -9.98 6.40 -6.90
N GLY A 125 -9.16 5.82 -7.77
CA GLY A 125 -8.86 6.35 -9.11
C GLY A 125 -7.73 7.38 -9.10
N PRO A 126 -7.05 7.64 -10.22
CA PRO A 126 -5.86 8.50 -10.27
C PRO A 126 -6.18 9.99 -10.13
N THR A 127 -5.24 10.77 -9.57
CA THR A 127 -5.26 12.26 -9.62
C THR A 127 -4.04 12.81 -10.37
N SER A 128 -4.19 13.98 -10.99
CA SER A 128 -3.15 14.59 -11.85
C SER A 128 -1.78 14.74 -11.18
N SER A 129 -1.73 15.07 -9.89
CA SER A 129 -0.47 15.24 -9.14
C SER A 129 0.27 13.93 -8.86
N CYS A 130 -0.43 12.79 -8.80
CA CYS A 130 0.17 11.47 -8.57
C CYS A 130 0.68 10.82 -9.88
N ILE A 131 0.29 11.36 -11.04
CA ILE A 131 0.76 10.86 -12.36
C ILE A 131 2.29 10.83 -12.44
N VAL A 132 2.98 11.70 -11.70
CA VAL A 132 4.45 11.74 -11.62
C VAL A 132 5.05 10.38 -11.22
N PHE A 133 4.33 9.58 -10.44
CA PHE A 133 4.75 8.24 -10.01
C PHE A 133 4.08 7.10 -10.79
N ASN A 134 2.97 7.34 -11.48
CA ASN A 134 2.13 6.32 -12.15
C ASN A 134 2.72 5.75 -13.47
N GLY A 135 4.03 5.84 -13.69
CA GLY A 135 4.73 5.28 -14.86
C GLY A 135 5.37 3.92 -14.61
N ASP A 136 6.35 3.53 -15.43
CA ASP A 136 7.17 2.31 -15.23
C ASP A 136 8.28 2.51 -14.19
N GLY A 137 8.19 3.55 -13.35
CA GLY A 137 9.21 3.86 -12.35
C GLY A 137 10.51 4.42 -12.90
N LYS A 138 10.58 4.80 -14.18
CA LYS A 138 11.81 5.25 -14.86
C LYS A 138 12.39 6.56 -14.33
N GLY A 139 11.58 7.38 -13.68
CA GLY A 139 11.99 8.64 -13.05
C GLY A 139 12.46 8.47 -11.59
N ILE A 140 12.39 7.27 -11.02
CA ILE A 140 12.71 7.02 -9.62
C ILE A 140 14.08 6.37 -9.55
N ASP A 141 15.04 7.13 -9.02
CA ASP A 141 16.41 6.67 -8.84
C ASP A 141 16.73 6.39 -7.37
N THR A 142 16.00 6.95 -6.41
CA THR A 142 16.24 6.72 -4.97
C THR A 142 16.38 5.22 -4.66
N PRO A 143 17.42 4.78 -3.92
CA PRO A 143 17.62 3.37 -3.60
C PRO A 143 16.54 2.86 -2.62
N TRP A 144 16.33 1.54 -2.59
CA TRP A 144 15.45 0.94 -1.59
C TRP A 144 15.89 1.26 -0.16
N ALA A 145 14.94 1.48 0.73
CA ALA A 145 15.21 1.86 2.11
C ALA A 145 15.86 0.71 2.90
N TRP A 146 16.67 1.06 3.89
CA TRP A 146 17.07 0.17 4.98
C TRP A 146 16.15 0.39 6.19
N GLU A 147 16.30 -0.42 7.23
CA GLU A 147 15.62 -0.16 8.48
C GLU A 147 16.24 1.05 9.19
N MET A 148 15.44 1.81 9.95
CA MET A 148 15.91 3.05 10.57
C MET A 148 17.13 2.82 11.48
N HIS A 149 17.12 1.73 12.24
CA HIS A 149 18.22 1.36 13.13
C HIS A 149 19.52 1.01 12.38
N GLU A 150 19.45 0.68 11.09
CA GLU A 150 20.64 0.45 10.27
C GLU A 150 21.30 1.77 9.88
N TYR A 151 20.53 2.82 9.60
CA TYR A 151 21.06 4.17 9.34
C TYR A 151 21.68 4.81 10.59
N GLU A 152 21.17 4.47 11.77
CA GLU A 152 21.72 4.90 13.06
C GLU A 152 23.06 4.22 13.38
N ARG A 153 23.29 3.01 12.84
CA ARG A 153 24.49 2.20 13.10
C ARG A 153 25.54 2.29 12.01
N TYR A 154 25.12 2.48 10.77
CA TYR A 154 25.95 2.38 9.58
C TYR A 154 25.69 3.53 8.62
N ALA A 155 26.76 4.03 8.00
CA ALA A 155 26.65 4.89 6.83
C ALA A 155 26.33 4.05 5.59
N LEU A 156 25.51 4.58 4.69
CA LEU A 156 25.28 3.95 3.39
C LEU A 156 26.61 3.86 2.62
N PRO A 157 26.90 2.72 1.96
CA PRO A 157 28.12 2.57 1.16
C PRO A 157 28.23 3.67 0.10
N GLU A 158 29.44 4.23 -0.09
CA GLU A 158 29.66 5.30 -1.08
C GLU A 158 29.35 4.85 -2.52
N ASN A 159 29.55 3.56 -2.80
CA ASN A 159 29.25 2.95 -4.09
C ASN A 159 27.75 2.63 -4.29
N LEU A 160 26.90 2.82 -3.27
CA LEU A 160 25.46 2.69 -3.42
C LEU A 160 24.95 3.87 -4.26
N VAL A 161 24.65 3.58 -5.52
CA VAL A 161 24.11 4.55 -6.47
C VAL A 161 22.73 4.12 -6.89
N GLY A 162 21.78 5.02 -6.75
CA GLY A 162 20.40 4.87 -7.18
C GLY A 162 20.23 5.01 -8.69
N GLY A 163 19.31 4.23 -9.26
CA GLY A 163 18.97 4.32 -10.68
C GLY A 163 17.88 3.34 -11.10
N LEU A 164 16.80 3.86 -11.71
CA LEU A 164 15.70 3.03 -12.22
C LEU A 164 15.12 2.06 -11.16
N THR A 165 15.10 2.43 -9.89
CA THR A 165 14.89 1.51 -8.76
C THR A 165 13.58 0.72 -8.88
N VAL A 166 12.48 1.43 -9.13
CA VAL A 166 11.16 0.80 -9.32
C VAL A 166 11.09 0.04 -10.63
N HIS A 167 11.67 0.59 -11.71
CA HIS A 167 11.69 -0.06 -13.01
C HIS A 167 12.43 -1.40 -12.97
N ASN A 168 13.61 -1.45 -12.33
CA ASN A 168 14.43 -2.64 -12.17
C ASN A 168 13.66 -3.74 -11.41
N PHE A 169 12.91 -3.37 -10.37
CA PHE A 169 12.02 -4.31 -9.69
C PHE A 169 10.91 -4.82 -10.63
N LEU A 170 10.24 -3.92 -11.36
CA LEU A 170 9.16 -4.27 -12.27
C LEU A 170 9.60 -5.12 -13.46
N VAL A 171 10.86 -5.04 -13.91
CA VAL A 171 11.43 -5.89 -14.97
C VAL A 171 12.11 -7.16 -14.42
N GLY A 172 12.06 -7.38 -13.10
CA GLY A 172 12.65 -8.55 -12.45
C GLY A 172 14.18 -8.59 -12.48
N ALA A 173 14.84 -7.43 -12.59
CA ALA A 173 16.30 -7.35 -12.63
C ALA A 173 16.93 -7.99 -11.37
N PRO A 174 18.10 -8.64 -11.50
CA PRO A 174 18.80 -9.18 -10.34
C PRO A 174 19.14 -8.04 -9.37
N SER A 175 18.74 -8.24 -8.12
CA SER A 175 18.99 -7.31 -7.02
C SER A 175 19.90 -8.00 -6.01
N SER A 176 20.74 -7.24 -5.30
CA SER A 176 21.61 -7.84 -4.30
C SER A 176 20.78 -8.44 -3.17
N ALA A 177 21.27 -9.52 -2.53
CA ALA A 177 20.49 -10.33 -1.60
C ALA A 177 19.90 -9.57 -0.39
N ARG A 178 20.43 -8.37 -0.06
CA ARG A 178 19.97 -7.53 1.05
C ARG A 178 19.11 -6.33 0.61
N GLU A 179 18.95 -6.10 -0.68
CA GLU A 179 18.43 -4.84 -1.17
C GLU A 179 16.90 -4.79 -1.14
N GLY A 180 16.39 -3.84 -0.34
CA GLY A 180 14.95 -3.57 -0.24
C GLY A 180 14.14 -4.65 0.45
N LEU A 181 14.73 -5.28 1.48
CA LEU A 181 14.02 -6.19 2.40
C LEU A 181 13.36 -5.45 3.58
N SER A 182 13.67 -4.17 3.79
CA SER A 182 13.03 -3.37 4.83
C SER A 182 11.52 -3.29 4.63
N MET A 183 10.76 -3.13 5.71
CA MET A 183 9.30 -3.13 5.66
C MET A 183 8.75 -2.02 4.76
N ILE A 184 9.39 -0.85 4.75
CA ILE A 184 9.00 0.27 3.88
C ILE A 184 9.30 -0.04 2.41
N SER A 185 10.41 -0.72 2.10
CA SER A 185 10.68 -1.16 0.73
C SER A 185 9.67 -2.20 0.26
N MET A 186 9.30 -3.13 1.13
CA MET A 186 8.31 -4.16 0.85
C MET A 186 6.91 -3.55 0.66
N LEU A 187 6.54 -2.54 1.45
CA LEU A 187 5.33 -1.75 1.24
C LEU A 187 5.34 -1.03 -0.11
N ALA A 188 6.44 -0.38 -0.48
CA ALA A 188 6.57 0.29 -1.77
C ALA A 188 6.45 -0.69 -2.94
N LYS A 189 7.12 -1.85 -2.88
CA LYS A 189 7.01 -2.93 -3.87
C LYS A 189 5.57 -3.48 -3.97
N ALA A 190 4.93 -3.76 -2.83
CA ALA A 190 3.54 -4.22 -2.81
C ALA A 190 2.58 -3.17 -3.42
N SER A 191 2.79 -1.89 -3.11
CA SER A 191 1.96 -0.80 -3.63
C SER A 191 1.99 -0.68 -5.15
N VAL A 192 3.17 -0.86 -5.76
CA VAL A 192 3.32 -0.75 -7.22
C VAL A 192 2.77 -2.00 -7.92
N LEU A 193 2.92 -3.19 -7.33
CA LEU A 193 2.28 -4.41 -7.85
C LEU A 193 0.76 -4.30 -7.80
N PHE A 194 0.22 -3.75 -6.71
CA PHE A 194 -1.22 -3.51 -6.56
C PHE A 194 -1.75 -2.58 -7.64
N SER A 195 -1.07 -1.45 -7.86
CA SER A 195 -1.39 -0.51 -8.93
C SER A 195 -1.30 -1.14 -10.33
N LYS A 196 -0.21 -1.86 -10.64
CA LYS A 196 -0.02 -2.50 -11.96
C LYS A 196 -1.04 -3.61 -12.22
N ALA A 197 -1.38 -4.41 -11.22
CA ALA A 197 -2.38 -5.46 -11.35
C ALA A 197 -3.78 -4.88 -11.59
N LYS A 198 -4.14 -3.81 -10.87
CA LYS A 198 -5.40 -3.11 -11.09
C LYS A 198 -5.45 -2.45 -12.46
N SER A 199 -4.38 -1.75 -12.86
CA SER A 199 -4.28 -1.11 -14.17
C SER A 199 -4.36 -2.12 -15.30
N PHE A 200 -3.71 -3.28 -15.16
CA PHE A 200 -3.86 -4.39 -16.09
C PHE A 200 -5.33 -4.83 -16.17
N ALA A 201 -5.98 -5.09 -15.03
CA ALA A 201 -7.36 -5.54 -15.00
C ALA A 201 -8.33 -4.57 -15.68
N ASP A 202 -8.12 -3.27 -15.49
CA ASP A 202 -8.91 -2.21 -16.12
C ASP A 202 -8.63 -2.08 -17.63
N SER A 203 -7.44 -2.47 -18.07
CA SER A 203 -7.04 -2.41 -19.48
C SER A 203 -7.59 -3.58 -20.31
N VAL A 204 -7.98 -4.70 -19.69
CA VAL A 204 -8.50 -5.88 -20.39
C VAL A 204 -9.88 -5.57 -20.99
N PRO A 205 -10.03 -5.53 -22.32
CA PRO A 205 -11.31 -5.21 -22.94
C PRO A 205 -12.35 -6.30 -22.71
N ARG A 206 -13.62 -5.89 -22.55
CA ARG A 206 -14.77 -6.81 -22.40
C ARG A 206 -15.37 -7.29 -23.73
N THR A 207 -14.83 -6.81 -24.85
CA THR A 207 -15.30 -7.08 -26.21
C THR A 207 -14.46 -8.18 -26.88
N GLN A 208 -14.86 -8.61 -28.08
CA GLN A 208 -14.07 -9.56 -28.86
C GLN A 208 -12.66 -9.02 -29.12
N LEU A 209 -11.66 -9.82 -28.76
CA LEU A 209 -10.24 -9.52 -28.93
C LEU A 209 -9.70 -10.23 -30.16
N ASN A 210 -8.80 -9.57 -30.89
CA ASN A 210 -8.05 -10.24 -31.94
C ASN A 210 -6.95 -11.15 -31.34
N GLN A 211 -6.42 -12.06 -32.15
CA GLN A 211 -5.43 -13.04 -31.69
C GLN A 211 -4.15 -12.38 -31.13
N ALA A 212 -3.70 -11.27 -31.71
CA ALA A 212 -2.51 -10.56 -31.25
C ALA A 212 -2.72 -9.93 -29.86
N GLN A 213 -3.88 -9.32 -29.63
CA GLN A 213 -4.27 -8.76 -28.34
C GLN A 213 -4.38 -9.85 -27.27
N LEU A 214 -4.98 -10.99 -27.59
CA LEU A 214 -5.07 -12.13 -26.68
C LEU A 214 -3.70 -12.64 -26.25
N THR A 215 -2.77 -12.81 -27.20
CA THR A 215 -1.40 -13.22 -26.91
C THR A 215 -0.68 -12.20 -26.03
N HIS A 216 -0.83 -10.91 -26.31
CA HIS A 216 -0.23 -9.84 -25.51
C HIS A 216 -0.77 -9.82 -24.07
N ILE A 217 -2.10 -9.88 -23.92
CA ILE A 217 -2.77 -9.90 -22.60
C ILE A 217 -2.31 -11.11 -21.79
N ARG A 218 -2.21 -12.29 -22.41
CA ARG A 218 -1.70 -13.51 -21.74
C ARG A 218 -0.25 -13.35 -21.29
N ALA A 219 0.63 -12.85 -22.16
CA ALA A 219 2.02 -12.63 -21.81
C ALA A 219 2.18 -11.62 -20.66
N CYS A 220 1.45 -10.51 -20.70
CA CYS A 220 1.42 -9.52 -19.62
C CYS A 220 0.86 -10.10 -18.31
N HIS A 221 -0.20 -10.89 -18.40
CA HIS A 221 -0.78 -11.58 -17.24
C HIS A 221 0.21 -12.55 -16.61
N GLU A 222 0.79 -13.48 -17.39
CA GLU A 222 1.76 -14.46 -16.91
C GLU A 222 2.99 -13.79 -16.30
N TYR A 223 3.48 -12.73 -16.94
CA TYR A 223 4.60 -11.95 -16.43
C TYR A 223 4.30 -11.35 -15.05
N LEU A 224 3.15 -10.68 -14.91
CA LEU A 224 2.78 -10.03 -13.65
C LEU A 224 2.41 -11.04 -12.56
N ASP A 225 1.79 -12.18 -12.90
CA ASP A 225 1.48 -13.28 -11.99
C ASP A 225 2.78 -13.85 -11.38
N ASN A 226 3.76 -14.16 -12.24
CA ASN A 226 5.07 -14.63 -11.79
C ASN A 226 5.80 -13.61 -10.90
N LEU A 227 5.70 -12.31 -11.22
CA LEU A 227 6.31 -11.26 -10.41
C LEU A 227 5.64 -11.12 -9.03
N ILE A 228 4.31 -11.20 -8.98
CA ILE A 228 3.53 -11.18 -7.73
C ILE A 228 3.84 -12.42 -6.89
N ASP A 229 3.93 -13.61 -7.50
CA ASP A 229 4.26 -14.85 -6.80
C ASP A 229 5.68 -14.85 -6.25
N LYS A 230 6.65 -14.35 -7.03
CA LYS A 230 8.04 -14.15 -6.57
C LYS A 230 8.10 -13.16 -5.40
N PHE A 231 7.38 -12.05 -5.49
CA PHE A 231 7.30 -11.08 -4.40
C PHE A 231 6.65 -11.69 -3.14
N THR A 232 5.53 -12.37 -3.29
CA THR A 232 4.80 -13.02 -2.18
C THR A 232 5.67 -14.07 -1.50
N SER A 233 6.42 -14.85 -2.27
CA SER A 233 7.37 -15.86 -1.74
C SER A 233 8.57 -15.23 -1.02
N SER A 234 8.86 -13.95 -1.26
CA SER A 234 9.93 -13.21 -0.58
C SER A 234 9.49 -12.55 0.73
N LEU A 235 8.19 -12.56 1.04
CA LEU A 235 7.67 -11.99 2.28
C LEU A 235 8.06 -12.89 3.47
N ALA A 236 8.62 -12.28 4.51
CA ALA A 236 8.87 -12.98 5.76
C ALA A 236 7.52 -13.37 6.41
N PRO A 237 7.42 -14.57 7.02
CA PRO A 237 6.25 -14.94 7.81
C PRO A 237 5.98 -13.89 8.89
N ILE A 238 4.71 -13.58 9.11
CA ILE A 238 4.30 -12.67 10.19
C ILE A 238 4.61 -13.38 11.52
N PRO A 239 5.53 -12.86 12.35
CA PRO A 239 5.94 -13.60 13.52
C PRO A 239 4.82 -13.59 14.56
N GLN A 240 4.63 -14.72 15.22
CA GLN A 240 3.59 -14.92 16.24
C GLN A 240 4.05 -14.49 17.64
N ASP A 241 5.27 -13.98 17.75
CA ASP A 241 5.89 -13.64 19.02
C ASP A 241 5.35 -12.31 19.57
N THR A 242 5.03 -12.32 20.86
CA THR A 242 4.53 -11.18 21.65
C THR A 242 5.51 -10.02 21.79
N GLN A 243 6.79 -10.19 21.43
CA GLN A 243 7.80 -9.13 21.54
C GLN A 243 7.85 -8.15 20.36
N ILE A 244 7.06 -8.35 19.31
CA ILE A 244 7.07 -7.47 18.13
C ILE A 244 6.14 -6.28 18.34
N SER A 245 6.58 -5.11 17.89
CA SER A 245 5.76 -3.90 17.87
C SER A 245 4.45 -4.12 17.10
N ALA A 246 3.33 -3.73 17.70
CA ALA A 246 2.01 -3.75 17.07
C ALA A 246 2.02 -3.07 15.68
N SER A 247 2.81 -2.02 15.54
CA SER A 247 3.02 -1.30 14.29
C SER A 247 3.62 -2.17 13.19
N ASP A 248 4.61 -2.99 13.53
CA ASP A 248 5.30 -3.84 12.56
C ASP A 248 4.38 -4.99 12.12
N VAL A 249 3.61 -5.56 13.05
CA VAL A 249 2.58 -6.55 12.70
C VAL A 249 1.54 -5.93 11.77
N HIS A 250 1.02 -4.74 12.07
CA HIS A 250 0.08 -4.04 11.18
C HIS A 250 0.64 -3.82 9.77
N LEU A 251 1.88 -3.36 9.67
CA LEU A 251 2.50 -3.11 8.38
C LEU A 251 2.79 -4.42 7.63
N ALA A 252 3.22 -5.48 8.31
CA ALA A 252 3.41 -6.80 7.71
C ALA A 252 2.08 -7.36 7.16
N VAL A 253 1.00 -7.29 7.94
CA VAL A 253 -0.34 -7.72 7.48
C VAL A 253 -0.80 -6.90 6.27
N LEU A 254 -0.54 -5.58 6.26
CA LEU A 254 -0.87 -4.71 5.14
C LEU A 254 -0.11 -5.09 3.86
N ILE A 255 1.20 -5.36 3.96
CA ILE A 255 2.04 -5.77 2.82
C ILE A 255 1.53 -7.08 2.22
N HIS A 256 1.24 -8.09 3.05
CA HIS A 256 0.69 -9.36 2.58
C HIS A 256 -0.68 -9.18 1.93
N THR A 257 -1.57 -8.41 2.59
CA THR A 257 -2.91 -8.16 2.06
C THR A 257 -2.85 -7.45 0.71
N LEU A 258 -1.96 -6.46 0.54
CA LEU A 258 -1.72 -5.80 -0.75
C LEU A 258 -1.28 -6.79 -1.83
N ALA A 259 -0.34 -7.68 -1.52
CA ALA A 259 0.12 -8.73 -2.45
C ALA A 259 -1.02 -9.65 -2.88
N TYR A 260 -1.82 -10.13 -1.93
CA TYR A 260 -2.98 -10.98 -2.21
C TYR A 260 -4.03 -10.24 -3.05
N THR A 261 -4.34 -8.98 -2.73
CA THR A 261 -5.27 -8.19 -3.55
C THR A 261 -4.72 -7.85 -4.94
N SER A 262 -3.39 -7.77 -5.10
CA SER A 262 -2.76 -7.62 -6.41
C SER A 262 -3.06 -8.85 -7.27
N ALA A 263 -2.90 -10.06 -6.72
CA ALA A 263 -3.28 -11.29 -7.41
C ALA A 263 -4.79 -11.34 -7.73
N ILE A 264 -5.67 -10.96 -6.79
CA ILE A 264 -7.12 -10.91 -7.04
C ILE A 264 -7.44 -9.96 -8.21
N HIS A 265 -6.85 -8.76 -8.23
CA HIS A 265 -7.07 -7.83 -9.34
C HIS A 265 -6.60 -8.39 -10.67
N LEU A 266 -5.39 -8.96 -10.72
CA LEU A 266 -4.83 -9.55 -11.93
C LEU A 266 -5.73 -10.63 -12.54
N HIS A 267 -6.29 -11.50 -11.70
CA HIS A 267 -7.16 -12.60 -12.13
C HIS A 267 -8.63 -12.20 -12.32
N SER A 268 -9.05 -11.04 -11.84
CA SER A 268 -10.46 -10.61 -11.88
C SER A 268 -11.10 -10.56 -13.28
N PRO A 269 -10.40 -10.17 -14.37
CA PRO A 269 -11.02 -10.17 -15.71
C PRO A 269 -11.34 -11.57 -16.23
N PHE A 270 -10.66 -12.60 -15.71
CA PHE A 270 -10.75 -13.97 -16.18
C PHE A 270 -11.49 -14.89 -15.21
N ALA A 271 -11.80 -14.42 -13.99
CA ALA A 271 -12.37 -15.26 -12.93
C ALA A 271 -13.69 -15.97 -13.32
N ALA A 272 -14.51 -15.35 -14.18
CA ALA A 272 -15.77 -15.94 -14.64
C ALA A 272 -15.60 -17.02 -15.73
N THR A 273 -14.51 -16.97 -16.50
CA THR A 273 -14.31 -17.80 -17.71
C THR A 273 -13.17 -18.79 -17.56
N ASP A 274 -12.25 -18.58 -16.62
CA ASP A 274 -11.09 -19.41 -16.36
C ASP A 274 -11.11 -19.95 -14.91
N ALA A 275 -11.14 -21.29 -14.80
CA ALA A 275 -11.12 -22.00 -13.54
C ALA A 275 -9.81 -21.77 -12.75
N ARG A 276 -8.67 -21.57 -13.44
CA ARG A 276 -7.39 -21.29 -12.77
C ARG A 276 -7.45 -19.93 -12.09
N SER A 277 -7.95 -18.91 -12.78
CA SER A 277 -8.08 -17.55 -12.26
C SER A 277 -9.06 -17.43 -11.09
N SER A 278 -10.21 -18.11 -11.15
CA SER A 278 -11.14 -18.18 -10.01
C SER A 278 -10.54 -18.92 -8.81
N THR A 279 -9.88 -20.07 -9.04
CA THR A 279 -9.24 -20.84 -7.96
C THR A 279 -8.12 -20.05 -7.29
N LYS A 280 -7.26 -19.38 -8.07
CA LYS A 280 -6.18 -18.53 -7.54
C LYS A 280 -6.76 -17.38 -6.72
N SER A 281 -7.76 -16.67 -7.24
CA SER A 281 -8.42 -15.56 -6.53
C SER A 281 -9.02 -15.99 -5.20
N LEU A 282 -9.68 -17.16 -5.17
CA LEU A 282 -10.25 -17.72 -3.95
C LEU A 282 -9.14 -18.09 -2.95
N SER A 283 -8.10 -18.79 -3.40
CA SER A 283 -6.99 -19.20 -2.54
C SER A 283 -6.30 -18.01 -1.86
N VAL A 284 -6.01 -16.93 -2.59
CA VAL A 284 -5.38 -15.75 -1.97
C VAL A 284 -6.36 -14.95 -1.09
N ALA A 285 -7.67 -15.01 -1.36
CA ALA A 285 -8.69 -14.43 -0.49
C ALA A 285 -8.79 -15.18 0.85
N GLU A 286 -8.64 -16.51 0.84
CA GLU A 286 -8.55 -17.33 2.04
C GLU A 286 -7.29 -17.00 2.84
N LEU A 287 -6.13 -16.87 2.19
CA LEU A 287 -4.89 -16.45 2.83
C LEU A 287 -5.02 -15.07 3.49
N ALA A 288 -5.63 -14.10 2.81
CA ALA A 288 -5.89 -12.77 3.37
C ALA A 288 -6.80 -12.84 4.61
N THR A 289 -7.82 -13.70 4.60
CA THR A 289 -8.72 -13.91 5.74
C THR A 289 -8.02 -14.62 6.91
N GLY A 290 -7.03 -15.46 6.61
CA GLY A 290 -6.14 -16.09 7.58
C GLY A 290 -5.29 -15.08 8.38
N LEU A 291 -5.15 -13.83 7.90
CA LEU A 291 -4.41 -12.78 8.59
C LEU A 291 -5.26 -11.97 9.58
N LEU A 292 -6.59 -12.08 9.54
CA LEU A 292 -7.49 -11.32 10.43
C LEU A 292 -7.22 -11.52 11.92
N PRO A 293 -6.85 -12.72 12.43
CA PRO A 293 -6.54 -12.91 13.83
C PRO A 293 -5.43 -12.00 14.36
N TYR A 294 -4.45 -11.61 13.52
CA TYR A 294 -3.42 -10.65 13.93
C TYR A 294 -4.00 -9.25 14.15
N ILE A 295 -4.96 -8.83 13.33
CA ILE A 295 -5.63 -7.53 13.49
C ILE A 295 -6.59 -7.56 14.68
N ASP A 296 -7.38 -8.62 14.82
CA ASP A 296 -8.31 -8.79 15.93
C ASP A 296 -7.55 -8.81 17.28
N TYR A 297 -6.40 -9.48 17.36
CA TYR A 297 -5.57 -9.50 18.56
C TYR A 297 -5.05 -8.11 18.95
N LEU A 298 -4.53 -7.36 17.98
CA LEU A 298 -4.04 -6.01 18.21
C LEU A 298 -5.16 -5.07 18.66
N ALA A 299 -6.39 -5.38 18.25
CA ALA A 299 -7.54 -4.62 18.65
C ALA A 299 -8.07 -4.88 20.06
N LEU A 300 -7.79 -6.06 20.59
CA LEU A 300 -8.13 -6.42 21.97
C LEU A 300 -7.11 -5.89 22.99
N GLN A 301 -5.88 -5.60 22.54
CA GLN A 301 -4.77 -5.13 23.39
C GLN A 301 -4.86 -3.64 23.77
N THR A 302 -5.71 -2.85 23.11
CA THR A 302 -5.84 -1.42 23.37
C THR A 302 -6.88 -1.13 24.45
N ALA A 303 -6.42 -0.61 25.59
CA ALA A 303 -7.23 -0.35 26.80
C ALA A 303 -8.38 0.67 26.62
N GLU A 304 -8.48 1.36 25.48
CA GLU A 304 -9.51 2.40 25.22
C GLU A 304 -10.39 2.11 23.98
N GLY A 305 -10.40 0.87 23.44
CA GLY A 305 -11.16 0.50 22.24
C GLY A 305 -10.26 0.21 21.02
N PHE A 306 -10.87 -0.26 19.93
CA PHE A 306 -10.17 -0.72 18.70
C PHE A 306 -9.15 0.36 18.22
N PRO A 307 -7.88 0.01 17.94
CA PRO A 307 -6.87 0.94 17.46
C PRO A 307 -7.32 1.54 16.13
N ILE A 308 -6.84 2.73 15.81
CA ILE A 308 -6.96 3.30 14.47
C ILE A 308 -6.21 2.38 13.50
N VAL A 309 -6.92 1.41 12.96
CA VAL A 309 -6.44 0.50 11.92
C VAL A 309 -6.40 1.30 10.62
N ASN A 310 -5.34 1.07 9.83
CA ASN A 310 -5.15 1.78 8.58
C ASN A 310 -6.39 1.62 7.68
N PRO A 311 -7.07 2.71 7.28
CA PRO A 311 -8.31 2.64 6.50
C PRO A 311 -8.14 1.92 5.16
N ILE A 312 -6.92 1.81 4.64
CA ILE A 312 -6.58 1.00 3.46
C ILE A 312 -7.13 -0.43 3.57
N PHE A 313 -7.10 -1.04 4.77
CA PHE A 313 -7.63 -2.38 4.99
C PHE A 313 -9.09 -2.53 4.56
N GLY A 314 -9.92 -1.50 4.77
CA GLY A 314 -11.33 -1.54 4.35
C GLY A 314 -11.48 -1.75 2.84
N ALA A 315 -10.66 -1.09 2.02
CA ALA A 315 -10.70 -1.25 0.58
C ALA A 315 -10.14 -2.61 0.13
N LEU A 316 -9.06 -3.06 0.75
CA LEU A 316 -8.46 -4.36 0.40
C LEU A 316 -9.39 -5.52 0.78
N TRP A 317 -10.00 -5.47 1.95
CA TRP A 317 -10.97 -6.46 2.40
C TRP A 317 -12.29 -6.39 1.65
N PHE A 318 -12.69 -5.23 1.13
CA PHE A 318 -13.79 -5.17 0.17
C PHE A 318 -13.49 -6.03 -1.06
N VAL A 319 -12.29 -5.94 -1.63
CA VAL A 319 -11.85 -6.76 -2.77
C VAL A 319 -11.86 -8.25 -2.43
N VAL A 320 -11.32 -8.63 -1.27
CA VAL A 320 -11.35 -10.02 -0.76
C VAL A 320 -12.79 -10.52 -0.59
N GLY A 321 -13.66 -9.71 0.04
CA GLY A 321 -15.05 -10.06 0.27
C GLY A 321 -15.83 -10.29 -1.02
N LYS A 322 -15.57 -9.48 -2.07
CA LYS A 322 -16.19 -9.66 -3.39
C LYS A 322 -15.90 -11.03 -4.00
N VAL A 323 -14.71 -11.59 -3.77
CA VAL A 323 -14.36 -12.95 -4.23
C VAL A 323 -15.25 -13.99 -3.54
N PHE A 324 -15.41 -13.92 -2.23
CA PHE A 324 -16.27 -14.85 -1.50
C PHE A 324 -17.74 -14.73 -1.89
N VAL A 325 -18.23 -13.50 -2.10
CA VAL A 325 -19.59 -13.27 -2.55
C VAL A 325 -19.84 -13.93 -3.91
N GLU A 326 -18.91 -13.78 -4.86
CA GLU A 326 -19.04 -14.40 -6.18
C GLU A 326 -18.93 -15.92 -6.12
N GLU A 327 -18.02 -16.45 -5.29
CA GLU A 327 -17.89 -17.88 -5.08
C GLU A 327 -19.16 -18.49 -4.48
N LEU A 328 -19.80 -17.82 -3.52
CA LEU A 328 -21.08 -18.25 -2.96
C LEU A 328 -22.19 -18.29 -4.02
N ARG A 329 -22.22 -17.34 -4.96
CA ARG A 329 -23.18 -17.39 -6.09
C ARG A 329 -22.93 -18.59 -6.98
N ARG A 330 -21.65 -18.83 -7.33
CA ARG A 330 -21.24 -19.97 -8.15
C ARG A 330 -21.65 -21.30 -7.50
N LEU A 331 -21.37 -21.47 -6.21
CA LEU A 331 -21.68 -22.69 -5.46
C LEU A 331 -23.20 -22.93 -5.32
N ARG A 332 -24.01 -21.88 -5.17
CA ARG A 332 -25.48 -21.98 -5.15
C ARG A 332 -26.04 -22.49 -6.48
N GLY A 333 -25.42 -22.15 -7.61
CA GLY A 333 -25.82 -22.64 -8.93
C GLY A 333 -25.53 -24.14 -9.16
N LEU A 334 -24.59 -24.72 -8.42
CA LEU A 334 -24.04 -26.08 -8.66
C LEU A 334 -24.72 -27.22 -7.88
N ARG A 335 -25.76 -26.94 -7.07
CA ARG A 335 -26.53 -27.86 -6.17
C ARG A 335 -26.06 -29.34 -6.19
N ARG A 336 -25.00 -29.64 -5.43
CA ARG A 336 -24.50 -30.99 -5.10
C ARG A 336 -24.17 -31.07 -3.61
N SER A 337 -24.35 -32.25 -3.00
CA SER A 337 -24.13 -32.46 -1.55
C SER A 337 -22.71 -32.08 -1.08
N SER A 338 -21.67 -32.32 -1.89
CA SER A 338 -20.28 -31.91 -1.59
C SER A 338 -20.06 -30.39 -1.60
N SER A 339 -20.95 -29.62 -2.23
CA SER A 339 -20.91 -28.15 -2.25
C SER A 339 -21.31 -27.55 -0.90
N ALA A 340 -22.04 -28.28 -0.05
CA ALA A 340 -22.59 -27.75 1.19
C ALA A 340 -21.50 -27.39 2.21
N SER A 341 -20.50 -28.28 2.41
CA SER A 341 -19.36 -28.00 3.32
C SER A 341 -18.59 -26.77 2.86
N ARG A 342 -18.22 -26.72 1.59
CA ARG A 342 -17.48 -25.61 1.01
C ARG A 342 -18.24 -24.28 1.06
N THR A 343 -19.56 -24.33 0.83
CA THR A 343 -20.44 -23.16 0.96
C THR A 343 -20.41 -22.61 2.39
N ASN A 344 -20.47 -23.49 3.39
CA ASN A 344 -20.42 -23.10 4.80
C ASN A 344 -19.06 -22.49 5.18
N GLU A 345 -17.95 -23.06 4.71
CA GLU A 345 -16.60 -22.51 4.92
C GLU A 345 -16.45 -21.10 4.35
N VAL A 346 -16.82 -20.91 3.07
CA VAL A 346 -16.74 -19.60 2.41
C VAL A 346 -17.66 -18.59 3.08
N PHE A 347 -18.85 -19.01 3.50
CA PHE A 347 -19.78 -18.16 4.25
C PHE A 347 -19.20 -17.74 5.60
N ALA A 348 -18.56 -18.66 6.34
CA ALA A 348 -17.92 -18.37 7.61
C ALA A 348 -16.74 -17.39 7.47
N MET A 349 -15.92 -17.55 6.44
CA MET A 349 -14.81 -16.64 6.13
C MET A 349 -15.31 -15.23 5.81
N LEU A 350 -16.34 -15.11 4.97
CA LEU A 350 -16.98 -13.83 4.68
C LEU A 350 -17.61 -13.20 5.92
N GLY A 351 -18.23 -14.01 6.79
CA GLY A 351 -18.76 -13.56 8.07
C GLY A 351 -17.68 -12.98 8.99
N ARG A 352 -16.53 -13.66 9.12
CA ARG A 352 -15.38 -13.19 9.91
C ARG A 352 -14.82 -11.88 9.36
N LEU A 353 -14.63 -11.80 8.05
CA LEU A 353 -14.16 -10.60 7.37
C LEU A 353 -15.09 -9.41 7.64
N LYS A 354 -16.40 -9.60 7.48
CA LYS A 354 -17.40 -8.57 7.78
C LYS A 354 -17.41 -8.15 9.25
N ALA A 355 -17.27 -9.09 10.18
CA ALA A 355 -17.19 -8.80 11.60
C ALA A 355 -15.96 -7.93 11.94
N THR A 356 -14.80 -8.28 11.37
CA THR A 356 -13.56 -7.49 11.53
C THR A 356 -13.73 -6.08 10.96
N MET A 357 -14.28 -5.97 9.74
CA MET A 357 -14.61 -4.68 9.13
C MET A 357 -15.61 -3.87 9.95
N ALA A 358 -16.60 -4.51 10.57
CA ALA A 358 -17.61 -3.84 11.39
C ALA A 358 -17.00 -3.27 12.67
N ALA A 359 -16.10 -4.02 13.31
CA ALA A 359 -15.40 -3.56 14.50
C ALA A 359 -14.53 -2.34 14.20
N ILE A 360 -13.74 -2.37 13.11
CA ILE A 360 -12.93 -1.23 12.67
C ILE A 360 -13.79 -0.06 12.20
N GLY A 361 -14.91 -0.35 11.53
CA GLY A 361 -15.86 0.64 11.03
C GLY A 361 -16.47 1.53 12.12
N GLN A 362 -16.42 1.12 13.39
CA GLN A 362 -16.83 1.98 14.52
C GLN A 362 -15.94 3.22 14.65
N SER A 363 -14.66 3.10 14.29
CA SER A 363 -13.67 4.19 14.36
C SER A 363 -13.36 4.80 12.99
N SER A 364 -13.61 4.08 11.90
CA SER A 364 -13.28 4.49 10.53
C SER A 364 -14.54 4.55 9.65
N PRO A 365 -15.08 5.77 9.39
CA PRO A 365 -16.19 5.96 8.46
C PRO A 365 -15.91 5.38 7.06
N PHE A 366 -14.65 5.39 6.63
CA PHE A 366 -14.26 4.80 5.35
C PHE A 366 -14.48 3.28 5.35
N VAL A 367 -14.00 2.56 6.37
CA VAL A 367 -14.17 1.10 6.47
C VAL A 367 -15.65 0.73 6.60
N ALA A 368 -16.43 1.51 7.35
CA ALA A 368 -17.87 1.32 7.46
C ALA A 368 -18.56 1.44 6.09
N ASP A 369 -18.18 2.41 5.26
CA ASP A 369 -18.70 2.54 3.89
C ASP A 369 -18.32 1.33 3.00
N GLN A 370 -17.06 0.87 3.09
CA GLN A 370 -16.63 -0.33 2.35
C GLN A 370 -17.43 -1.58 2.77
N LEU A 371 -17.70 -1.76 4.07
CA LEU A 371 -18.53 -2.86 4.56
C LEU A 371 -19.98 -2.76 4.07
N ARG A 372 -20.56 -1.56 4.08
CA ARG A 372 -21.92 -1.31 3.58
C ARG A 372 -22.02 -1.74 2.11
N ARG A 373 -21.09 -1.26 1.27
CA ARG A 373 -21.01 -1.63 -0.16
C ARG A 373 -20.82 -3.14 -0.37
N LEU A 374 -20.01 -3.79 0.46
CA LEU A 374 -19.83 -5.24 0.40
C LEU A 374 -21.13 -5.98 0.72
N THR A 375 -21.90 -5.49 1.69
CA THR A 375 -23.17 -6.10 2.12
C THR A 375 -24.28 -5.91 1.09
N GLU A 376 -24.37 -4.74 0.45
CA GLU A 376 -25.26 -4.50 -0.70
C GLU A 376 -24.92 -5.38 -1.90
N SER A 377 -23.65 -5.82 -1.98
CA SER A 377 -23.19 -6.62 -3.09
C SER A 377 -23.45 -8.11 -2.95
N GLN A 378 -24.03 -8.61 -1.85
CA GLN A 378 -24.42 -10.01 -1.64
C GLN A 378 -25.75 -10.31 -2.32
#